data_AF-A0A7V4TMZ5-F1
#
_entry.id   AF-A0A7V4TMZ5-F1
#
_cell.length_a   1.000
_cell.length_b   1.000
_cell.length_c   1.000
_cell.angle_alpha   90.00
_cell.angle_beta   90.00
_cell.angle_gamma   90.00
#
_symmetry.space_group_name_H-M   'P 1'
#
loop_
_entity.id
_entity.type
_entity.pdbx_description
1 polymer ?
#
loop_
_entity_poly.entity_id
_entity_poly.type
_entity_poly.pdbx_seq_one_letter_code
_entity_poly.pdbx_strand_id
1 'polypeptide(L)'
;MKQINKIFFVIMVISLITAPAFAKKKSKTTQMVPISFAELAREAKPGVVNIQTVKTIEGGGRVYKHFFGQPFDGNKDQFNEFFAPFFNQRPQKRKEKSLGSGFIISKDGYIVTNNHVIKGADQVKVILHDKAEYDAKVIGTDPTTDLALIKIKAKNLMPLKFGSSSETPVGSWVVAIGSPFGLEQTVTAGIVSAKGRIIGSGPYDDFIQTDASINPGNSGGPLLNLDGEVIGINTAIIRSGQGIGFAIPSDLANGVIDQLTEQKYVSRGWMGVAIQNVTEQLANYYGIKETKGVYIAKVYEGDPADKAGIKVGDVIIMINDKTIDSSRDLTLMIASSSVGESVHVKLIRDGKKKTVKVKLGERPDQTSEMTNMKDGFDLFGFRLKQMDSDIAQKFGYSEAIKGLVIIDIESGSPASKTDVRHGDVLMELNRHKISTIEDYQRYLNQIKKGSLVQLLFRRGNNNVFVESFKKP
;
A
#
# COMPACT_ATOMS: atom_id res chain seq x y z
N MET A 1 -82.97 -23.50 -25.29
CA MET A 1 -81.73 -24.17 -24.81
C MET A 1 -80.53 -23.98 -25.76
N LYS A 2 -80.23 -22.75 -26.21
CA LYS A 2 -79.02 -22.46 -27.03
C LYS A 2 -78.20 -21.24 -26.54
N GLN A 3 -78.68 -20.49 -25.55
CA GLN A 3 -77.95 -19.37 -24.94
C GLN A 3 -77.22 -19.72 -23.63
N ILE A 4 -77.62 -20.81 -22.95
CA ILE A 4 -77.00 -21.21 -21.68
C ILE A 4 -75.59 -21.82 -21.90
N ASN A 5 -75.33 -22.44 -23.06
CA ASN A 5 -74.05 -23.07 -23.35
C ASN A 5 -72.93 -22.08 -23.76
N LYS A 6 -73.25 -20.83 -24.14
CA LYS A 6 -72.22 -19.82 -24.46
C LYS A 6 -71.67 -19.13 -23.21
N ILE A 7 -72.48 -18.97 -22.17
CA ILE A 7 -72.06 -18.32 -20.92
C ILE A 7 -71.14 -19.25 -20.11
N PHE A 8 -71.41 -20.56 -20.11
CA PHE A 8 -70.53 -21.53 -19.45
C PHE A 8 -69.15 -21.65 -20.11
N PHE A 9 -69.06 -21.51 -21.45
CA PHE A 9 -67.79 -21.58 -22.16
C PHE A 9 -66.92 -20.32 -21.94
N VAL A 10 -67.54 -19.14 -21.80
CA VAL A 10 -66.81 -17.89 -21.53
C VAL A 10 -66.30 -17.84 -20.08
N ILE A 11 -67.05 -18.37 -19.11
CA ILE A 11 -66.59 -18.45 -17.71
C ILE A 11 -65.45 -19.47 -17.55
N MET A 12 -65.48 -20.59 -18.29
CA MET A 12 -64.40 -21.59 -18.25
C MET A 12 -63.10 -21.12 -18.92
N VAL A 13 -63.17 -20.24 -19.93
CA VAL A 13 -61.98 -19.66 -20.57
C VAL A 13 -61.40 -18.50 -19.75
N ILE A 14 -62.22 -17.72 -19.03
CA ILE A 14 -61.72 -16.65 -18.15
C ILE A 14 -61.10 -17.23 -16.87
N SER A 15 -61.56 -18.39 -16.38
CA SER A 15 -60.94 -19.09 -15.25
C SER A 15 -59.57 -19.71 -15.55
N LEU A 16 -59.17 -19.83 -16.82
CA LEU A 16 -57.85 -20.36 -17.20
C LEU A 16 -56.77 -19.27 -17.34
N ILE A 17 -57.13 -17.99 -17.24
CA ILE A 17 -56.19 -16.86 -17.42
C ILE A 17 -55.76 -16.24 -16.08
N THR A 18 -56.41 -16.57 -14.97
CA THR A 18 -55.98 -16.17 -13.61
C THR A 18 -55.20 -17.29 -12.93
N ALA A 19 -54.15 -17.80 -13.56
CA ALA A 19 -53.09 -18.42 -12.78
C ALA A 19 -52.43 -17.29 -11.97
N PRO A 20 -52.38 -17.36 -10.62
CA PRO A 20 -51.55 -16.43 -9.88
C PRO A 20 -50.14 -16.58 -10.45
N ALA A 21 -49.61 -15.49 -11.01
CA ALA A 21 -48.20 -15.39 -11.31
C ALA A 21 -47.47 -15.52 -9.97
N PHE A 22 -47.17 -16.76 -9.57
CA PHE A 22 -46.14 -17.05 -8.61
C PHE A 22 -44.87 -16.50 -9.25
N ALA A 23 -44.59 -15.23 -8.96
CA ALA A 23 -43.27 -14.68 -9.12
C ALA A 23 -42.36 -15.71 -8.44
N LYS A 24 -41.60 -16.47 -9.24
CA LYS A 24 -40.45 -17.21 -8.75
C LYS A 24 -39.58 -16.15 -8.09
N LYS A 25 -39.76 -15.93 -6.79
CA LYS A 25 -38.72 -15.36 -5.94
C LYS A 25 -37.50 -16.17 -6.31
N LYS A 26 -36.54 -15.55 -6.99
CA LYS A 26 -35.20 -16.14 -7.13
C LYS A 26 -34.82 -16.48 -5.70
N SER A 27 -34.89 -17.76 -5.36
CA SER A 27 -34.32 -18.25 -4.12
C SER A 27 -32.90 -17.73 -4.16
N LYS A 28 -32.55 -16.80 -3.26
CA LYS A 28 -31.15 -16.51 -3.01
C LYS A 28 -30.60 -17.86 -2.61
N THR A 29 -29.87 -18.51 -3.51
CA THR A 29 -29.14 -19.72 -3.19
C THR A 29 -28.27 -19.30 -2.02
N THR A 30 -28.66 -19.67 -0.81
CA THR A 30 -27.81 -19.47 0.36
C THR A 30 -26.61 -20.33 0.07
N GLN A 31 -25.51 -19.72 -0.38
CA GLN A 31 -24.24 -20.39 -0.50
C GLN A 31 -23.94 -20.89 0.91
N MET A 32 -24.15 -22.20 1.11
CA MET A 32 -23.88 -22.83 2.40
C MET A 32 -22.38 -22.73 2.64
N VAL A 33 -21.99 -22.36 3.86
CA VAL A 33 -20.59 -22.40 4.27
C VAL A 33 -20.10 -23.83 4.03
N PRO A 34 -18.98 -24.04 3.32
CA PRO A 34 -18.51 -25.38 3.03
C PRO A 34 -18.23 -26.11 4.35
N ILE A 35 -18.49 -27.42 4.38
CA ILE A 35 -18.22 -28.27 5.55
C ILE A 35 -16.72 -28.21 5.92
N SER A 36 -15.85 -28.01 4.93
CA SER A 36 -14.43 -27.73 5.12
C SER A 36 -13.85 -26.91 3.97
N PHE A 37 -12.72 -26.24 4.22
CA PHE A 37 -11.92 -25.57 3.18
C PHE A 37 -10.92 -26.51 2.48
N ALA A 38 -10.96 -27.82 2.75
CA ALA A 38 -9.95 -28.77 2.28
C ALA A 38 -9.92 -28.92 0.75
N GLU A 39 -11.08 -28.88 0.11
CA GLU A 39 -11.19 -28.97 -1.34
C GLU A 39 -10.59 -27.74 -2.02
N LEU A 40 -11.00 -26.55 -1.59
CA LEU A 40 -10.44 -25.28 -2.04
C LEU A 40 -8.91 -25.23 -1.86
N ALA A 41 -8.41 -25.65 -0.69
CA ALA A 41 -6.98 -25.72 -0.43
C ALA A 41 -6.25 -26.68 -1.37
N ARG A 42 -6.83 -27.86 -1.63
CA ARG A 42 -6.27 -28.87 -2.54
C ARG A 42 -6.20 -28.38 -3.98
N GLU A 43 -7.22 -27.65 -4.44
CA GLU A 43 -7.29 -27.10 -5.79
C GLU A 43 -6.36 -25.90 -5.98
N ALA A 44 -6.25 -25.02 -4.99
CA ALA A 44 -5.39 -23.85 -5.05
C ALA A 44 -3.90 -24.18 -4.82
N LYS A 45 -3.60 -25.27 -4.09
CA LYS A 45 -2.24 -25.66 -3.69
C LYS A 45 -1.23 -25.64 -4.85
N PRO A 46 -1.50 -26.23 -6.02
CA PRO A 46 -0.54 -26.22 -7.12
C PRO A 46 -0.16 -24.83 -7.65
N GLY A 47 -1.01 -23.81 -7.43
CA GLY A 47 -0.77 -22.44 -7.85
C GLY A 47 0.00 -21.57 -6.85
N VAL A 48 0.17 -22.02 -5.60
CA VAL A 48 0.90 -21.28 -4.55
C VAL A 48 2.33 -21.78 -4.43
N VAL A 49 3.28 -20.87 -4.34
CA VAL A 49 4.72 -21.16 -4.36
C VAL A 49 5.43 -20.61 -3.13
N ASN A 50 6.53 -21.27 -2.75
CA ASN A 50 7.48 -20.71 -1.80
C ASN A 50 8.51 -19.85 -2.54
N ILE A 51 8.85 -18.71 -1.97
CA ILE A 51 9.90 -17.82 -2.49
C ILE A 51 11.04 -17.80 -1.49
N GLN A 52 12.22 -18.18 -1.95
CA GLN A 52 13.46 -18.07 -1.20
C GLN A 52 14.34 -17.01 -1.83
N THR A 53 14.81 -16.08 -1.00
CA THR A 53 15.79 -15.10 -1.44
C THR A 53 17.13 -15.38 -0.79
N VAL A 54 18.20 -15.22 -1.56
CA VAL A 54 19.57 -15.32 -1.07
C VAL A 54 20.20 -13.95 -1.16
N LYS A 55 20.73 -13.48 -0.02
CA LYS A 55 21.52 -12.26 0.06
C LYS A 55 22.91 -12.58 0.59
N THR A 56 23.93 -12.15 -0.14
CA THR A 56 25.33 -12.31 0.23
C THR A 56 25.76 -11.08 1.01
N ILE A 57 25.94 -11.22 2.32
CA ILE A 57 26.39 -10.12 3.17
C ILE A 57 27.90 -10.20 3.33
N GLU A 58 28.61 -9.15 2.93
CA GLU A 58 30.01 -8.94 3.30
C GLU A 58 30.07 -8.16 4.63
N GLY A 59 30.53 -8.82 5.70
CA GLY A 59 30.69 -8.20 7.02
C GLY A 59 29.63 -8.65 8.04
N GLY A 60 30.09 -9.19 9.16
CA GLY A 60 29.24 -9.80 10.18
C GLY A 60 28.50 -8.78 11.05
N GLY A 61 27.17 -8.83 11.01
CA GLY A 61 26.26 -8.22 11.97
C GLY A 61 24.93 -8.97 11.98
N ARG A 62 24.26 -9.10 13.13
CA ARG A 62 22.93 -9.73 13.22
C ARG A 62 21.87 -8.76 12.66
N VAL A 63 21.51 -8.91 11.39
CA VAL A 63 20.60 -7.99 10.66
C VAL A 63 19.12 -8.38 10.74
N TYR A 64 18.75 -9.40 11.52
CA TYR A 64 17.32 -9.75 11.72
C TYR A 64 16.50 -8.62 12.38
N LYS A 65 17.15 -7.59 12.93
CA LYS A 65 16.49 -6.40 13.52
C LYS A 65 15.94 -5.40 12.51
N HIS A 66 16.32 -5.47 11.22
CA HIS A 66 15.98 -4.41 10.25
C HIS A 66 14.82 -4.73 9.31
N PHE A 67 14.43 -6.00 9.15
CA PHE A 67 13.26 -6.37 8.35
C PHE A 67 11.95 -6.33 9.13
N PHE A 68 12.03 -6.48 10.45
CA PHE A 68 10.90 -6.33 11.36
C PHE A 68 11.38 -5.54 12.57
N GLY A 69 10.78 -4.37 12.83
CA GLY A 69 11.01 -3.65 14.08
C GLY A 69 10.84 -4.59 15.28
N GLN A 70 11.73 -4.47 16.27
CA GLN A 70 11.79 -5.33 17.45
C GLN A 70 10.42 -5.55 18.11
N PRO A 71 9.91 -6.79 18.25
CA PRO A 71 8.54 -6.99 18.76
C PRO A 71 8.35 -8.15 19.76
N PHE A 72 9.34 -8.54 20.57
CA PHE A 72 9.13 -9.58 21.60
C PHE A 72 9.75 -9.18 22.93
N ASP A 73 8.96 -8.48 23.75
CA ASP A 73 9.29 -8.25 25.15
C ASP A 73 8.29 -8.93 26.10
N GLY A 74 7.94 -10.18 25.81
CA GLY A 74 7.01 -10.94 26.67
C GLY A 74 7.08 -12.46 26.64
N ASN A 75 7.75 -13.11 25.67
CA ASN A 75 7.96 -14.56 25.70
C ASN A 75 9.13 -14.96 24.80
N LYS A 76 10.35 -14.68 25.29
CA LYS A 76 11.60 -14.94 24.57
C LYS A 76 11.92 -16.44 24.45
N ASP A 77 11.30 -17.29 25.25
CA ASP A 77 11.84 -18.64 25.45
C ASP A 77 11.21 -19.68 24.49
N GLN A 78 9.89 -19.68 24.29
CA GLN A 78 9.24 -20.68 23.41
C GLN A 78 9.44 -20.40 21.92
N PHE A 79 9.47 -19.13 21.51
CA PHE A 79 9.72 -18.76 20.12
C PHE A 79 11.19 -18.98 19.75
N ASN A 80 12.13 -18.63 20.63
CA ASN A 80 13.54 -18.89 20.35
C ASN A 80 13.88 -20.38 20.40
N GLU A 81 13.28 -21.22 21.24
CA GLU A 81 13.54 -22.67 21.25
C GLU A 81 13.12 -23.38 19.95
N PHE A 82 11.98 -23.01 19.36
CA PHE A 82 11.54 -23.58 18.08
C PHE A 82 12.51 -23.26 16.92
N PHE A 83 13.21 -22.13 16.98
CA PHE A 83 14.15 -21.67 15.95
C PHE A 83 15.64 -21.75 16.38
N ALA A 84 15.94 -22.18 17.61
CA ALA A 84 17.26 -22.17 18.24
C ALA A 84 18.35 -22.95 17.48
N PRO A 85 18.09 -24.11 16.86
CA PRO A 85 19.13 -24.87 16.16
C PRO A 85 19.74 -24.13 14.96
N PHE A 86 19.11 -23.07 14.46
CA PHE A 86 19.53 -22.33 13.25
C PHE A 86 20.41 -21.09 13.52
N PHE A 87 20.57 -20.70 14.79
CA PHE A 87 21.21 -19.41 15.15
C PHE A 87 22.63 -19.52 15.70
N ASN A 88 23.12 -20.74 15.91
CA ASN A 88 24.39 -20.96 16.60
C ASN A 88 25.52 -21.37 15.65
N GLN A 89 26.09 -20.41 14.90
CA GLN A 89 27.42 -20.57 14.31
C GLN A 89 28.11 -19.22 14.01
N ARG A 90 29.44 -19.22 14.22
CA ARG A 90 30.44 -18.13 14.23
C ARG A 90 30.58 -17.39 12.88
N PRO A 91 31.22 -16.19 12.84
CA PRO A 91 31.23 -15.32 11.66
C PRO A 91 32.08 -15.88 10.51
N GLN A 92 31.41 -16.35 9.46
CA GLN A 92 31.89 -16.38 8.08
C GLN A 92 30.88 -15.67 7.18
N LYS A 93 31.24 -15.35 5.93
CA LYS A 93 30.33 -14.80 4.90
C LYS A 93 29.02 -15.60 4.91
N ARG A 94 27.97 -15.07 5.54
CA ARG A 94 26.72 -15.80 5.75
C ARG A 94 25.77 -15.41 4.61
N LYS A 95 25.39 -16.41 3.80
CA LYS A 95 24.23 -16.28 2.91
C LYS A 95 23.00 -16.19 3.81
N GLU A 96 22.36 -15.03 3.87
CA GLU A 96 21.10 -14.86 4.56
C GLU A 96 19.98 -15.32 3.62
N LYS A 97 19.12 -16.21 4.12
CA LYS A 97 17.94 -16.69 3.39
C LYS A 97 16.70 -16.02 3.99
N SER A 98 15.91 -15.33 3.17
CA SER A 98 14.58 -14.89 3.56
C SER A 98 13.53 -15.74 2.84
N LEU A 99 12.37 -15.90 3.49
CA LEU A 99 11.29 -16.79 3.07
C LEU A 99 10.00 -15.99 2.94
N GLY A 100 9.30 -16.18 1.83
CA GLY A 100 7.96 -15.68 1.59
C GLY A 100 7.16 -16.63 0.72
N SER A 101 5.99 -16.16 0.31
CA SER A 101 5.10 -16.86 -0.61
C SER A 101 4.87 -16.06 -1.88
N GLY A 102 4.40 -16.73 -2.90
CA GLY A 102 3.84 -16.12 -4.10
C GLY A 102 2.76 -17.01 -4.67
N PHE A 103 2.15 -16.58 -5.77
CA PHE A 103 1.25 -17.44 -6.54
C PHE A 103 1.39 -17.20 -8.04
N ILE A 104 1.20 -18.28 -8.80
CA ILE A 104 1.29 -18.30 -10.26
C ILE A 104 0.03 -17.67 -10.83
N ILE A 105 0.20 -16.73 -11.76
CA ILE A 105 -0.91 -16.03 -12.43
C ILE A 105 -1.02 -16.35 -13.93
N SER A 106 -0.05 -17.06 -14.50
CA SER A 106 -0.11 -17.50 -15.90
C SER A 106 0.65 -18.79 -16.17
N LYS A 107 0.27 -19.49 -17.24
CA LYS A 107 0.96 -20.71 -17.70
C LYS A 107 2.40 -20.43 -18.16
N ASP A 108 2.70 -19.19 -18.51
CA ASP A 108 4.04 -18.74 -18.91
C ASP A 108 4.97 -18.49 -17.70
N GLY A 109 4.51 -18.76 -16.47
CA GLY A 109 5.34 -18.73 -15.27
C GLY A 109 5.47 -17.38 -14.59
N TYR A 110 4.56 -16.43 -14.85
CA TYR A 110 4.49 -15.22 -14.05
C TYR A 110 3.92 -15.51 -12.66
N ILE A 111 4.57 -14.95 -11.64
CA ILE A 111 4.26 -15.13 -10.22
C ILE A 111 4.20 -13.75 -9.56
N VAL A 112 3.16 -13.56 -8.75
CA VAL A 112 2.99 -12.37 -7.90
C VAL A 112 3.48 -12.67 -6.50
N THR A 113 4.14 -11.67 -5.89
CA THR A 113 4.54 -11.68 -4.49
C THR A 113 4.63 -10.24 -3.97
N ASN A 114 5.02 -10.06 -2.71
CA ASN A 114 5.33 -8.73 -2.20
C ASN A 114 6.73 -8.25 -2.61
N ASN A 115 6.86 -6.94 -2.79
CA ASN A 115 8.17 -6.31 -3.04
C ASN A 115 9.13 -6.58 -1.88
N HIS A 116 8.69 -6.43 -0.62
CA HIS A 116 9.57 -6.65 0.53
C HIS A 116 10.11 -8.09 0.64
N VAL A 117 9.43 -9.08 0.06
CA VAL A 117 9.89 -10.49 0.04
C VAL A 117 11.14 -10.63 -0.82
N ILE A 118 11.22 -9.91 -1.95
CA ILE A 118 12.32 -10.00 -2.91
C ILE A 118 13.33 -8.84 -2.87
N LYS A 119 13.05 -7.81 -2.08
CA LYS A 119 13.85 -6.58 -2.03
C LYS A 119 15.30 -6.85 -1.59
N GLY A 120 16.25 -6.45 -2.44
CA GLY A 120 17.68 -6.53 -2.15
C GLY A 120 18.24 -7.96 -2.10
N ALA A 121 17.54 -8.91 -2.71
CA ALA A 121 18.02 -10.26 -2.94
C ALA A 121 18.97 -10.32 -4.14
N ASP A 122 20.08 -11.06 -4.02
CA ASP A 122 20.98 -11.32 -5.14
C ASP A 122 20.39 -12.39 -6.07
N GLN A 123 19.69 -13.35 -5.48
CA GLN A 123 19.04 -14.45 -6.18
C GLN A 123 17.66 -14.71 -5.58
N VAL A 124 16.67 -14.92 -6.45
CA VAL A 124 15.32 -15.33 -6.08
C VAL A 124 15.10 -16.74 -6.63
N LYS A 125 14.79 -17.67 -5.73
CA LYS A 125 14.38 -19.03 -6.07
C LYS A 125 12.91 -19.23 -5.75
N VAL A 126 12.23 -19.98 -6.59
CA VAL A 126 10.84 -20.38 -6.41
C VAL A 126 10.80 -21.90 -6.25
N ILE A 127 10.10 -22.36 -5.22
CA ILE A 127 9.86 -23.79 -4.98
C ILE A 127 8.36 -24.05 -5.16
N LEU A 128 8.05 -24.95 -6.09
CA LEU A 128 6.67 -25.36 -6.38
C LEU A 128 6.17 -26.39 -5.36
N HIS A 129 4.86 -26.67 -5.40
CA HIS A 129 4.20 -27.62 -4.49
C HIS A 129 4.74 -29.07 -4.58
N ASP A 130 5.35 -29.44 -5.71
CA ASP A 130 5.99 -30.73 -5.97
C ASP A 130 7.49 -30.75 -5.58
N LYS A 131 7.96 -29.68 -4.93
CA LYS A 131 9.34 -29.44 -4.50
C LYS A 131 10.32 -29.14 -5.63
N ALA A 132 9.85 -28.94 -6.87
CA ALA A 132 10.71 -28.49 -7.95
C ALA A 132 11.19 -27.04 -7.71
N GLU A 133 12.50 -26.81 -7.82
CA GLU A 133 13.13 -25.50 -7.64
C GLU A 133 13.43 -24.84 -8.99
N TYR A 134 13.17 -23.54 -9.08
CA TYR A 134 13.46 -22.72 -10.26
C TYR A 134 14.10 -21.39 -9.85
N ASP A 135 15.10 -20.94 -10.62
CA ASP A 135 15.56 -19.56 -10.53
C ASP A 135 14.51 -18.64 -11.15
N ALA A 136 14.17 -17.58 -10.43
CA ALA A 136 13.19 -16.59 -10.85
C ALA A 136 13.89 -15.31 -11.33
N LYS A 137 13.40 -14.77 -12.45
CA LYS A 137 13.77 -13.44 -12.92
C LYS A 137 12.79 -12.42 -12.36
N VAL A 138 13.28 -11.35 -11.75
CA VAL A 138 12.45 -10.19 -11.42
C VAL A 138 12.06 -9.48 -12.72
N ILE A 139 10.76 -9.38 -12.97
CA ILE A 139 10.22 -8.68 -14.14
C ILE A 139 10.09 -7.19 -13.82
N GLY A 140 9.57 -6.88 -12.64
CA GLY A 140 9.47 -5.52 -12.12
C GLY A 140 8.95 -5.50 -10.69
N THR A 141 9.09 -4.35 -10.04
CA THR A 141 8.64 -4.14 -8.66
C THR A 141 7.94 -2.79 -8.52
N ASP A 142 7.06 -2.71 -7.54
CA ASP A 142 6.35 -1.50 -7.16
C ASP A 142 6.44 -1.32 -5.64
N PRO A 143 7.49 -0.62 -5.16
CA PRO A 143 7.70 -0.44 -3.74
C PRO A 143 6.57 0.31 -3.03
N THR A 144 5.79 1.13 -3.75
CA THR A 144 4.74 1.95 -3.14
C THR A 144 3.48 1.16 -2.79
N THR A 145 3.18 0.08 -3.53
CA THR A 145 2.08 -0.86 -3.20
C THR A 145 2.58 -2.15 -2.57
N ASP A 146 3.90 -2.30 -2.42
CA ASP A 146 4.55 -3.51 -1.95
C ASP A 146 4.27 -4.75 -2.82
N LEU A 147 4.19 -4.56 -4.15
CA LEU A 147 3.99 -5.65 -5.12
C LEU A 147 5.24 -5.90 -5.96
N ALA A 148 5.44 -7.17 -6.34
CA ALA A 148 6.47 -7.58 -7.26
C ALA A 148 5.98 -8.66 -8.22
N LEU A 149 6.47 -8.60 -9.45
CA LEU A 149 6.22 -9.59 -10.49
C LEU A 149 7.53 -10.29 -10.82
N ILE A 150 7.54 -11.62 -10.66
CA ILE A 150 8.69 -12.47 -11.02
C ILE A 150 8.27 -13.52 -12.05
N LYS A 151 9.24 -14.13 -12.72
CA LYS A 151 8.98 -15.16 -13.74
C LYS A 151 9.93 -16.33 -13.62
N ILE A 152 9.38 -17.54 -13.69
CA ILE A 152 10.14 -18.80 -13.78
C ILE A 152 9.95 -19.46 -15.15
N LYS A 153 10.89 -20.35 -15.51
CA LYS A 153 10.78 -21.19 -16.71
C LYS A 153 10.41 -22.62 -16.30
N ALA A 154 9.10 -22.90 -16.26
CA ALA A 154 8.56 -24.20 -15.86
C ALA A 154 7.39 -24.60 -16.79
N LYS A 155 7.04 -25.89 -16.79
CA LYS A 155 5.90 -26.44 -17.55
C LYS A 155 4.83 -26.95 -16.58
N ASN A 156 3.62 -27.20 -17.08
CA ASN A 156 2.50 -27.78 -16.31
C ASN A 156 2.11 -26.95 -15.07
N LEU A 157 2.25 -25.64 -15.17
CA LEU A 157 1.86 -24.70 -14.11
C LEU A 157 0.33 -24.62 -14.00
N MET A 158 -0.16 -24.40 -12.78
CA MET A 158 -1.58 -24.22 -12.46
C MET A 158 -1.82 -22.80 -11.93
N PRO A 159 -2.18 -21.84 -12.80
CA PRO A 159 -2.40 -20.46 -12.37
C PRO A 159 -3.65 -20.31 -11.52
N LEU A 160 -3.59 -19.43 -10.53
CA LEU A 160 -4.77 -18.92 -9.83
C LEU A 160 -5.40 -17.79 -10.64
N LYS A 161 -6.73 -17.70 -10.58
CA LYS A 161 -7.48 -16.61 -11.21
C LYS A 161 -7.66 -15.48 -10.23
N PHE A 162 -7.60 -14.24 -10.71
CA PHE A 162 -8.02 -13.10 -9.91
C PHE A 162 -9.54 -12.99 -9.88
N GLY A 163 -10.08 -12.72 -8.70
CA GLY A 163 -11.45 -12.29 -8.50
C GLY A 163 -11.50 -10.78 -8.23
N SER A 164 -12.69 -10.25 -8.00
CA SER A 164 -12.89 -8.84 -7.69
C SER A 164 -12.88 -8.55 -6.20
N SER A 165 -11.88 -7.81 -5.75
CA SER A 165 -11.80 -7.36 -4.35
C SER A 165 -12.91 -6.37 -4.02
N SER A 166 -13.33 -5.53 -4.97
CA SER A 166 -14.38 -4.52 -4.81
C SER A 166 -15.76 -5.16 -4.69
N GLU A 167 -16.02 -6.24 -5.41
CA GLU A 167 -17.28 -7.01 -5.34
C GLU A 167 -17.35 -7.96 -4.13
N THR A 168 -16.25 -8.19 -3.43
CA THR A 168 -16.22 -9.02 -2.21
C THR A 168 -16.71 -8.22 -0.99
N PRO A 169 -17.86 -8.57 -0.37
CA PRO A 169 -18.38 -7.87 0.79
C PRO A 169 -17.61 -8.15 2.09
N VAL A 170 -17.73 -7.23 3.06
CA VAL A 170 -17.34 -7.50 4.46
C VAL A 170 -18.22 -8.64 5.00
N GLY A 171 -17.61 -9.60 5.71
CA GLY A 171 -18.24 -10.81 6.21
C GLY A 171 -18.09 -12.03 5.28
N SER A 172 -17.58 -11.87 4.06
CA SER A 172 -17.30 -13.00 3.17
C SER A 172 -16.20 -13.88 3.73
N TRP A 173 -16.39 -15.21 3.65
CA TRP A 173 -15.36 -16.19 3.93
C TRP A 173 -14.16 -16.02 2.99
N VAL A 174 -12.97 -16.13 3.56
CA VAL A 174 -11.71 -16.08 2.85
C VAL A 174 -10.74 -17.13 3.38
N VAL A 175 -9.86 -17.58 2.50
CA VAL A 175 -8.79 -18.52 2.82
C VAL A 175 -7.46 -17.91 2.42
N ALA A 176 -6.57 -17.72 3.39
CA ALA A 176 -5.19 -17.33 3.15
C ALA A 176 -4.33 -18.57 3.00
N ILE A 177 -3.56 -18.63 1.91
CA ILE A 177 -2.63 -19.73 1.66
C ILE A 177 -1.22 -19.16 1.57
N GLY A 178 -0.29 -19.83 2.23
CA GLY A 178 1.14 -19.59 2.07
C GLY A 178 1.91 -20.90 2.01
N SER A 179 3.18 -20.83 1.64
CA SER A 179 4.12 -21.94 1.71
C SER A 179 5.30 -21.55 2.59
N PRO A 180 5.10 -21.38 3.91
CA PRO A 180 6.22 -21.15 4.81
C PRO A 180 7.16 -22.37 4.82
N PHE A 181 8.46 -22.14 4.74
CA PHE A 181 9.51 -23.16 4.88
C PHE A 181 9.64 -24.23 3.78
N GLY A 182 8.83 -24.19 2.70
CA GLY A 182 8.98 -25.08 1.54
C GLY A 182 8.71 -26.56 1.79
N LEU A 183 8.16 -26.92 2.96
CA LEU A 183 7.86 -28.30 3.34
C LEU A 183 6.39 -28.65 3.06
N GLU A 184 5.46 -27.83 3.58
CA GLU A 184 4.02 -27.92 3.30
C GLU A 184 3.36 -26.52 3.31
N GLN A 185 2.26 -26.37 2.58
CA GLN A 185 1.50 -25.13 2.57
C GLN A 185 0.69 -24.97 3.84
N THR A 186 0.65 -23.76 4.36
CA THR A 186 -0.19 -23.36 5.49
C THR A 186 -1.46 -22.72 4.95
N VAL A 187 -2.59 -23.19 5.46
CA VAL A 187 -3.92 -22.71 5.09
C VAL A 187 -4.59 -22.19 6.35
N THR A 188 -5.05 -20.94 6.30
CA THR A 188 -5.83 -20.32 7.38
C THR A 188 -7.10 -19.74 6.79
N ALA A 189 -8.20 -19.84 7.54
CA ALA A 189 -9.50 -19.34 7.11
C ALA A 189 -9.97 -18.24 8.06
N GLY A 190 -10.79 -17.34 7.51
CA GLY A 190 -11.41 -16.25 8.24
C GLY A 190 -12.43 -15.56 7.35
N ILE A 191 -12.73 -14.31 7.65
CA ILE A 191 -13.63 -13.46 6.87
C ILE A 191 -12.92 -12.18 6.44
N VAL A 192 -13.50 -11.47 5.47
CA VAL A 192 -13.20 -10.05 5.26
C VAL A 192 -13.78 -9.28 6.45
N SER A 193 -12.94 -8.81 7.36
CA SER A 193 -13.37 -8.07 8.55
C SER A 193 -13.61 -6.59 8.25
N ALA A 194 -12.87 -6.01 7.32
CA ALA A 194 -13.04 -4.64 6.85
C ALA A 194 -12.35 -4.43 5.50
N LYS A 195 -12.68 -3.33 4.82
CA LYS A 195 -12.03 -2.91 3.58
C LYS A 195 -11.52 -1.49 3.72
N GLY A 196 -10.55 -1.13 2.90
CA GLY A 196 -10.03 0.22 2.85
C GLY A 196 -9.31 0.65 4.13
N ARG A 197 -8.51 -0.23 4.73
CA ARG A 197 -7.71 0.13 5.89
C ARG A 197 -6.47 0.93 5.50
N ILE A 198 -6.24 2.01 6.24
CA ILE A 198 -5.03 2.81 6.20
C ILE A 198 -4.20 2.41 7.42
N ILE A 199 -3.02 1.84 7.16
CA ILE A 199 -2.11 1.31 8.19
C ILE A 199 -0.80 2.11 8.26
N GLY A 200 -0.69 3.17 7.46
CA GLY A 200 0.48 4.03 7.36
C GLY A 200 1.60 3.42 6.51
N SER A 201 1.31 2.51 5.58
CA SER A 201 2.34 1.88 4.73
C SER A 201 2.76 2.76 3.55
N GLY A 202 1.87 3.63 3.09
CA GLY A 202 2.13 4.55 1.99
C GLY A 202 0.91 5.36 1.56
N PRO A 203 1.07 6.19 0.51
CA PRO A 203 0.00 7.04 0.00
C PRO A 203 -1.15 6.27 -0.68
N TYR A 204 -0.96 4.98 -0.97
CA TYR A 204 -1.94 4.11 -1.63
C TYR A 204 -2.48 3.01 -0.72
N ASP A 205 -2.45 3.23 0.59
CA ASP A 205 -3.00 2.30 1.56
C ASP A 205 -4.47 1.98 1.27
N ASP A 206 -4.74 0.72 0.93
CA ASP A 206 -6.08 0.22 0.63
C ASP A 206 -6.34 -1.20 1.11
N PHE A 207 -5.86 -1.55 2.30
CA PHE A 207 -5.83 -2.96 2.68
C PHE A 207 -7.23 -3.53 2.97
N ILE A 208 -7.40 -4.78 2.52
CA ILE A 208 -8.42 -5.68 3.03
C ILE A 208 -7.96 -6.16 4.41
N GLN A 209 -8.81 -6.03 5.41
CA GLN A 209 -8.58 -6.61 6.73
C GLN A 209 -9.26 -7.97 6.80
N THR A 210 -8.57 -8.95 7.36
CA THR A 210 -9.11 -10.29 7.63
C THR A 210 -8.70 -10.78 9.02
N ASP A 211 -9.49 -11.65 9.62
CA ASP A 211 -9.14 -12.40 10.82
C ASP A 211 -8.53 -13.77 10.50
N ALA A 212 -8.41 -14.13 9.21
CA ALA A 212 -7.57 -15.24 8.79
C ALA A 212 -6.14 -15.00 9.28
N SER A 213 -5.54 -16.01 9.90
CA SER A 213 -4.20 -15.88 10.47
C SER A 213 -3.17 -15.69 9.36
N ILE A 214 -2.69 -14.46 9.22
CA ILE A 214 -1.54 -14.11 8.39
C ILE A 214 -0.33 -14.16 9.30
N ASN A 215 0.68 -14.96 8.95
CA ASN A 215 1.92 -15.12 9.71
C ASN A 215 3.12 -14.95 8.77
N PRO A 216 4.34 -14.69 9.29
CA PRO A 216 5.56 -14.74 8.48
C PRO A 216 5.62 -16.01 7.63
N GLY A 217 5.77 -15.83 6.31
CA GLY A 217 5.72 -16.90 5.33
C GLY A 217 4.41 -17.00 4.55
N ASN A 218 3.31 -16.38 4.98
CA ASN A 218 2.12 -16.16 4.14
C ASN A 218 2.24 -14.89 3.27
N SER A 219 3.13 -13.95 3.63
CA SER A 219 3.37 -12.72 2.88
C SER A 219 3.72 -13.02 1.42
N GLY A 220 3.03 -12.37 0.50
CA GLY A 220 3.06 -12.56 -0.95
C GLY A 220 2.15 -13.68 -1.46
N GLY A 221 1.61 -14.53 -0.59
CA GLY A 221 0.64 -15.55 -0.93
C GLY A 221 -0.78 -14.99 -1.13
N PRO A 222 -1.71 -15.77 -1.72
CA PRO A 222 -3.05 -15.30 -2.03
C PRO A 222 -3.98 -15.33 -0.82
N LEU A 223 -4.93 -14.39 -0.83
CA LEU A 223 -6.19 -14.44 -0.09
C LEU A 223 -7.30 -14.80 -1.07
N LEU A 224 -7.96 -15.94 -0.87
CA LEU A 224 -8.93 -16.52 -1.80
C LEU A 224 -10.36 -16.34 -1.29
N ASN A 225 -11.31 -16.12 -2.20
CA ASN A 225 -12.74 -16.33 -1.94
C ASN A 225 -13.09 -17.84 -1.99
N LEU A 226 -14.37 -18.16 -1.75
CA LEU A 226 -14.85 -19.56 -1.78
C LEU A 226 -14.79 -20.21 -3.17
N ASP A 227 -14.72 -19.40 -4.23
CA ASP A 227 -14.62 -19.86 -5.63
C ASP A 227 -13.16 -20.10 -6.06
N GLY A 228 -12.18 -19.93 -5.15
CA GLY A 228 -10.75 -20.10 -5.45
C GLY A 228 -10.12 -18.95 -6.21
N GLU A 229 -10.79 -17.80 -6.26
CA GLU A 229 -10.29 -16.61 -6.91
C GLU A 229 -9.53 -15.72 -5.91
N VAL A 230 -8.41 -15.16 -6.36
CA VAL A 230 -7.57 -14.25 -5.57
C VAL A 230 -8.27 -12.91 -5.42
N ILE A 231 -8.68 -12.57 -4.20
CA ILE A 231 -9.25 -11.28 -3.84
C ILE A 231 -8.24 -10.36 -3.14
N GLY A 232 -7.07 -10.89 -2.78
CA GLY A 232 -5.98 -10.07 -2.25
C GLY A 232 -4.65 -10.80 -2.12
N ILE A 233 -3.59 -10.05 -1.80
CA ILE A 233 -2.22 -10.53 -1.60
C ILE A 233 -1.82 -10.25 -0.15
N ASN A 234 -1.59 -11.31 0.62
CA ASN A 234 -1.24 -11.20 2.04
C ASN A 234 0.06 -10.40 2.20
N THR A 235 0.13 -9.41 3.09
CA THR A 235 1.34 -8.57 3.26
C THR A 235 1.79 -8.47 4.72
N ALA A 236 0.95 -7.92 5.62
CA ALA A 236 1.36 -7.48 6.95
C ALA A 236 0.35 -7.86 8.05
N ILE A 237 0.85 -7.86 9.29
CA ILE A 237 0.09 -8.02 10.53
C ILE A 237 0.38 -6.78 11.38
N ILE A 238 -0.65 -6.17 11.98
CA ILE A 238 -0.43 -5.27 13.12
C ILE A 238 -0.12 -6.16 14.34
N ARG A 239 1.15 -6.19 14.75
CA ARG A 239 1.67 -7.12 15.79
C ARG A 239 1.01 -6.98 17.17
N SER A 240 0.33 -5.87 17.45
CA SER A 240 -0.41 -5.63 18.70
C SER A 240 -1.86 -6.14 18.67
N GLY A 241 -2.38 -6.57 17.52
CA GLY A 241 -3.74 -7.11 17.38
C GLY A 241 -3.73 -8.60 17.03
N GLN A 242 -4.14 -9.46 17.96
CA GLN A 242 -4.46 -10.85 17.63
C GLN A 242 -5.65 -10.86 16.65
N GLY A 243 -5.58 -11.67 15.58
CA GLY A 243 -6.67 -11.79 14.60
C GLY A 243 -6.83 -10.60 13.65
N ILE A 244 -5.77 -9.82 13.39
CA ILE A 244 -5.81 -8.72 12.41
C ILE A 244 -4.71 -8.92 11.35
N GLY A 245 -5.11 -9.48 10.20
CA GLY A 245 -4.29 -9.59 9.00
C GLY A 245 -4.67 -8.58 7.93
N PHE A 246 -3.72 -8.24 7.07
CA PHE A 246 -3.92 -7.33 5.94
C PHE A 246 -3.50 -7.95 4.61
N ALA A 247 -4.30 -7.68 3.58
CA ALA A 247 -4.01 -8.05 2.20
C ALA A 247 -4.18 -6.85 1.25
N ILE A 248 -3.31 -6.75 0.25
CA ILE A 248 -3.43 -5.80 -0.86
C ILE A 248 -4.61 -6.25 -1.74
N PRO A 249 -5.60 -5.40 -2.06
CA PRO A 249 -6.73 -5.79 -2.89
C PRO A 249 -6.32 -6.28 -4.29
N SER A 250 -7.01 -7.30 -4.81
CA SER A 250 -6.76 -7.82 -6.15
C SER A 250 -6.98 -6.78 -7.25
N ASP A 251 -7.96 -5.88 -7.10
CA ASP A 251 -8.24 -4.88 -8.14
C ASP A 251 -7.11 -3.86 -8.27
N LEU A 252 -6.50 -3.47 -7.14
CA LEU A 252 -5.29 -2.65 -7.13
C LEU A 252 -4.10 -3.43 -7.73
N ALA A 253 -3.96 -4.70 -7.34
CA ALA A 253 -2.86 -5.52 -7.80
C ALA A 253 -2.90 -5.80 -9.31
N ASN A 254 -4.08 -6.07 -9.88
CA ASN A 254 -4.25 -6.29 -11.32
C ASN A 254 -3.68 -5.13 -12.14
N GLY A 255 -4.08 -3.88 -11.81
CA GLY A 255 -3.58 -2.70 -12.53
C GLY A 255 -2.06 -2.51 -12.40
N VAL A 256 -1.47 -2.88 -11.26
CA VAL A 256 -0.01 -2.87 -11.08
C VAL A 256 0.67 -3.98 -11.89
N ILE A 257 0.14 -5.20 -11.85
CA ILE A 257 0.71 -6.38 -12.51
C ILE A 257 0.69 -6.20 -14.03
N ASP A 258 -0.38 -5.64 -14.59
CA ASP A 258 -0.49 -5.37 -16.03
C ASP A 258 0.64 -4.43 -16.48
N GLN A 259 0.86 -3.34 -15.75
CA GLN A 259 1.96 -2.40 -16.03
C GLN A 259 3.34 -3.07 -15.87
N LEU A 260 3.55 -3.84 -14.79
CA LEU A 260 4.81 -4.56 -14.60
C LEU A 260 5.07 -5.58 -15.72
N THR A 261 4.02 -6.15 -16.32
CA THR A 261 4.13 -7.07 -17.45
C THR A 261 4.52 -6.35 -18.74
N GLU A 262 3.95 -5.17 -19.00
CA GLU A 262 4.16 -4.40 -20.24
C GLU A 262 5.45 -3.59 -20.24
N GLN A 263 5.68 -2.77 -19.21
CA GLN A 263 6.76 -1.77 -19.17
C GLN A 263 7.78 -1.99 -18.05
N LYS A 264 7.59 -3.02 -17.19
CA LYS A 264 8.48 -3.39 -16.06
C LYS A 264 8.56 -2.41 -14.89
N TYR A 265 7.88 -1.27 -14.98
CA TYR A 265 7.71 -0.30 -13.90
C TYR A 265 6.25 0.17 -13.84
N VAL A 266 5.86 0.75 -12.71
CA VAL A 266 4.51 1.31 -12.53
C VAL A 266 4.58 2.81 -12.72
N SER A 267 3.82 3.31 -13.69
CA SER A 267 3.61 4.74 -13.91
C SER A 267 2.25 5.11 -13.34
N ARG A 268 2.18 6.25 -12.65
CA ARG A 268 0.96 6.68 -11.97
C ARG A 268 0.54 8.04 -12.46
N GLY A 269 -0.74 8.14 -12.83
CA GLY A 269 -1.35 9.41 -13.15
C GLY A 269 -1.20 10.41 -12.00
N TRP A 270 -1.03 11.67 -12.39
CA TRP A 270 -0.98 12.81 -11.50
C TRP A 270 -1.94 13.88 -11.97
N MET A 271 -2.72 14.39 -11.03
CA MET A 271 -3.66 15.47 -11.27
C MET A 271 -3.13 16.82 -10.80
N GLY A 272 -2.25 16.86 -9.79
CA GLY A 272 -1.71 18.12 -9.27
C GLY A 272 -2.69 18.90 -8.41
N VAL A 273 -3.28 18.23 -7.42
CA VAL A 273 -4.20 18.84 -6.45
C VAL A 273 -3.91 18.38 -5.02
N ALA A 274 -4.13 19.26 -4.05
CA ALA A 274 -4.31 18.87 -2.65
C ALA A 274 -5.81 18.73 -2.37
N ILE A 275 -6.19 17.66 -1.70
CA ILE A 275 -7.58 17.23 -1.59
C ILE A 275 -7.98 16.94 -0.15
N GLN A 276 -9.27 17.09 0.15
CA GLN A 276 -9.86 16.69 1.43
C GLN A 276 -11.26 16.10 1.21
N ASN A 277 -11.72 15.29 2.16
CA ASN A 277 -13.11 14.83 2.16
C ASN A 277 -14.05 16.01 2.38
N VAL A 278 -15.22 15.96 1.74
CA VAL A 278 -16.30 16.90 2.05
C VAL A 278 -16.90 16.55 3.41
N THR A 279 -16.83 17.49 4.36
CA THR A 279 -17.53 17.40 5.65
C THR A 279 -18.85 18.15 5.59
N GLU A 280 -19.76 17.90 6.53
CA GLU A 280 -21.05 18.65 6.60
C GLU A 280 -20.83 20.15 6.73
N GLN A 281 -19.84 20.58 7.52
CA GLN A 281 -19.50 21.98 7.68
C GLN A 281 -19.03 22.61 6.37
N LEU A 282 -18.20 21.87 5.61
CA LEU A 282 -17.71 22.30 4.31
C LEU A 282 -18.83 22.34 3.27
N ALA A 283 -19.71 21.34 3.28
CA ALA A 283 -20.87 21.26 2.40
C ALA A 283 -21.81 22.46 2.62
N ASN A 284 -22.12 22.76 3.88
CA ASN A 284 -22.95 23.91 4.26
C ASN A 284 -22.31 25.25 3.86
N TYR A 285 -21.00 25.41 4.09
CA TYR A 285 -20.28 26.65 3.77
C TYR A 285 -20.26 26.96 2.27
N TYR A 286 -20.04 25.94 1.43
CA TYR A 286 -19.95 26.10 -0.03
C TYR A 286 -21.28 25.86 -0.77
N GLY A 287 -22.38 25.64 -0.04
CA GLY A 287 -23.70 25.39 -0.63
C GLY A 287 -23.79 24.10 -1.43
N ILE A 288 -22.98 23.09 -1.08
CA ILE A 288 -22.96 21.78 -1.72
C ILE A 288 -24.10 20.96 -1.11
N LYS A 289 -25.06 20.55 -1.93
CA LYS A 289 -26.20 19.73 -1.47
C LYS A 289 -25.80 18.27 -1.24
N GLU A 290 -24.80 17.80 -1.98
CA GLU A 290 -24.26 16.46 -1.87
C GLU A 290 -23.11 16.40 -0.83
N THR A 291 -23.28 15.64 0.26
CA THR A 291 -22.22 15.39 1.27
C THR A 291 -21.15 14.40 0.80
N LYS A 292 -21.17 14.04 -0.48
CA LYS A 292 -20.27 13.07 -1.10
C LYS A 292 -19.38 13.76 -2.13
N GLY A 293 -18.12 13.39 -2.18
CA GLY A 293 -17.14 13.96 -3.09
C GLY A 293 -15.86 14.40 -2.40
N VAL A 294 -14.99 15.02 -3.19
CA VAL A 294 -13.64 15.42 -2.77
C VAL A 294 -13.43 16.89 -3.08
N TYR A 295 -13.18 17.66 -2.03
CA TYR A 295 -12.90 19.08 -2.12
C TYR A 295 -11.45 19.34 -2.52
N ILE A 296 -11.26 20.25 -3.46
CA ILE A 296 -9.95 20.72 -3.91
C ILE A 296 -9.49 21.87 -3.02
N ALA A 297 -8.53 21.56 -2.14
CA ALA A 297 -7.93 22.51 -1.21
C ALA A 297 -6.81 23.34 -1.86
N LYS A 298 -6.09 22.76 -2.82
CA LYS A 298 -5.04 23.43 -3.60
C LYS A 298 -4.99 22.86 -5.00
N VAL A 299 -4.67 23.71 -5.96
CA VAL A 299 -4.27 23.31 -7.31
C VAL A 299 -2.83 23.79 -7.49
N TYR A 300 -1.93 22.91 -7.91
CA TYR A 300 -0.54 23.29 -8.18
C TYR A 300 -0.48 24.01 -9.54
N GLU A 301 0.19 25.16 -9.58
CA GLU A 301 0.28 25.96 -10.80
C GLU A 301 1.09 25.23 -11.88
N GLY A 302 0.59 25.23 -13.12
CA GLY A 302 1.23 24.54 -14.24
C GLY A 302 0.99 23.03 -14.29
N ASP A 303 0.35 22.45 -13.28
CA ASP A 303 0.03 21.02 -13.22
C ASP A 303 -1.25 20.66 -14.02
N PRO A 304 -1.52 19.36 -14.23
CA PRO A 304 -2.66 18.89 -15.03
C PRO A 304 -4.03 19.50 -14.68
N ALA A 305 -4.36 19.62 -13.39
CA ALA A 305 -5.62 20.19 -12.92
C ALA A 305 -5.72 21.69 -13.24
N ASP A 306 -4.63 22.44 -13.06
CA ASP A 306 -4.57 23.87 -13.39
C ASP A 306 -4.79 24.11 -14.88
N LYS A 307 -4.06 23.35 -15.72
CA LYS A 307 -4.23 23.36 -17.18
C LYS A 307 -5.64 22.99 -17.65
N ALA A 308 -6.33 22.15 -16.90
CA ALA A 308 -7.71 21.76 -17.17
C ALA A 308 -8.76 22.74 -16.60
N GLY A 309 -8.31 23.79 -15.88
CA GLY A 309 -9.17 24.81 -15.30
C GLY A 309 -9.91 24.37 -14.04
N ILE A 310 -9.43 23.34 -13.35
CA ILE A 310 -9.86 23.00 -11.97
C ILE A 310 -9.38 24.10 -11.04
N LYS A 311 -10.19 24.44 -10.03
CA LYS A 311 -9.91 25.53 -9.10
C LYS A 311 -10.05 25.08 -7.65
N VAL A 312 -9.39 25.80 -6.75
CA VAL A 312 -9.66 25.70 -5.32
C VAL A 312 -11.14 25.97 -5.07
N GLY A 313 -11.76 25.15 -4.23
CA GLY A 313 -13.20 25.22 -3.96
C GLY A 313 -14.04 24.26 -4.81
N ASP A 314 -13.48 23.67 -5.87
CA ASP A 314 -14.19 22.63 -6.61
C ASP A 314 -14.41 21.38 -5.76
N VAL A 315 -15.53 20.70 -6.01
CA VAL A 315 -15.80 19.37 -5.43
C VAL A 315 -15.93 18.34 -6.54
N ILE A 316 -14.98 17.42 -6.62
CA ILE A 316 -15.03 16.29 -7.55
C ILE A 316 -16.01 15.25 -7.02
N ILE A 317 -16.95 14.83 -7.86
CA ILE A 317 -17.98 13.84 -7.51
C ILE A 317 -17.92 12.56 -8.35
N MET A 318 -17.25 12.62 -9.50
CA MET A 318 -17.13 11.47 -10.41
C MET A 318 -15.95 11.68 -11.36
N ILE A 319 -15.24 10.59 -11.66
CA ILE A 319 -14.23 10.53 -12.70
C ILE A 319 -14.61 9.44 -13.69
N ASN A 320 -14.65 9.80 -14.98
CA ASN A 320 -15.27 9.03 -16.05
C ASN A 320 -16.71 8.66 -15.64
N ASP A 321 -16.98 7.38 -15.45
CA ASP A 321 -18.28 6.85 -15.03
C ASP A 321 -18.27 6.30 -13.59
N LYS A 322 -17.19 6.53 -12.83
CA LYS A 322 -17.05 6.05 -11.45
C LYS A 322 -17.26 7.18 -10.45
N THR A 323 -18.20 6.99 -9.54
CA THR A 323 -18.47 7.91 -8.43
C THR A 323 -17.26 8.01 -7.50
N ILE A 324 -16.96 9.22 -7.04
CA ILE A 324 -15.92 9.50 -6.05
C ILE A 324 -16.62 9.92 -4.77
N ASP A 325 -16.56 9.08 -3.73
CA ASP A 325 -17.19 9.37 -2.44
C ASP A 325 -16.16 9.92 -1.43
N SER A 326 -14.87 9.60 -1.60
CA SER A 326 -13.79 10.00 -0.70
C SER A 326 -12.49 10.38 -1.40
N SER A 327 -11.62 11.12 -0.70
CA SER A 327 -10.29 11.52 -1.17
C SER A 327 -9.41 10.32 -1.50
N ARG A 328 -9.65 9.21 -0.81
CA ARG A 328 -9.02 7.92 -1.04
C ARG A 328 -9.43 7.32 -2.39
N ASP A 329 -10.73 7.34 -2.72
CA ASP A 329 -11.22 6.85 -4.02
C ASP A 329 -10.59 7.65 -5.16
N LEU A 330 -10.51 8.98 -5.02
CA LEU A 330 -9.85 9.83 -5.99
C LEU A 330 -8.36 9.48 -6.12
N THR A 331 -7.66 9.33 -5.00
CA THR A 331 -6.23 9.01 -4.99
C THR A 331 -5.94 7.70 -5.71
N LEU A 332 -6.68 6.65 -5.39
CA LEU A 332 -6.51 5.33 -6.01
C LEU A 332 -6.88 5.33 -7.49
N MET A 333 -7.93 6.06 -7.87
CA MET A 333 -8.36 6.14 -9.26
C MET A 333 -7.36 6.89 -10.13
N ILE A 334 -6.83 8.01 -9.65
CA ILE A 334 -5.80 8.76 -10.38
C ILE A 334 -4.49 7.96 -10.44
N ALA A 335 -4.11 7.29 -9.35
CA ALA A 335 -2.88 6.48 -9.31
C ALA A 335 -2.93 5.24 -10.21
N SER A 336 -4.12 4.66 -10.44
CA SER A 336 -4.32 3.53 -11.35
C SER A 336 -4.48 3.93 -12.81
N SER A 337 -4.64 5.22 -13.09
CA SER A 337 -4.71 5.75 -14.45
C SER A 337 -3.31 5.94 -15.05
N SER A 338 -3.19 5.83 -16.36
CA SER A 338 -1.90 5.95 -17.05
C SER A 338 -1.45 7.40 -17.17
N VAL A 339 -0.14 7.63 -17.16
CA VAL A 339 0.43 8.95 -17.49
C VAL A 339 0.06 9.32 -18.93
N GLY A 340 -0.43 10.54 -19.12
CA GLY A 340 -0.92 11.04 -20.41
C GLY A 340 -2.37 10.67 -20.72
N GLU A 341 -3.00 9.78 -19.94
CA GLU A 341 -4.42 9.45 -20.06
C GLU A 341 -5.29 10.69 -19.80
N SER A 342 -6.38 10.83 -20.55
CA SER A 342 -7.35 11.90 -20.31
C SER A 342 -8.59 11.38 -19.62
N VAL A 343 -8.88 11.92 -18.44
CA VAL A 343 -10.05 11.55 -17.63
C VAL A 343 -11.10 12.66 -17.64
N HIS A 344 -12.38 12.29 -17.65
CA HIS A 344 -13.50 13.22 -17.54
C HIS A 344 -13.88 13.42 -16.08
N VAL A 345 -13.61 14.60 -15.53
CA VAL A 345 -13.89 14.92 -14.14
C VAL A 345 -15.20 15.70 -14.06
N LYS A 346 -16.21 15.10 -13.42
CA LYS A 346 -17.43 15.83 -13.04
C LYS A 346 -17.22 16.44 -11.67
N LEU A 347 -17.40 17.75 -11.58
CA LEU A 347 -17.21 18.55 -10.39
C LEU A 347 -18.38 19.50 -10.14
N ILE A 348 -18.49 19.98 -8.90
CA ILE A 348 -19.40 21.05 -8.50
C ILE A 348 -18.56 22.31 -8.26
N ARG A 349 -18.96 23.41 -8.90
CA ARG A 349 -18.39 24.75 -8.71
C ARG A 349 -19.53 25.75 -8.57
N ASP A 350 -19.52 26.53 -7.50
CA ASP A 350 -20.58 27.52 -7.20
C ASP A 350 -21.99 26.89 -7.25
N GLY A 351 -22.13 25.68 -6.71
CA GLY A 351 -23.38 24.92 -6.71
C GLY A 351 -23.81 24.33 -8.05
N LYS A 352 -23.02 24.50 -9.13
CA LYS A 352 -23.34 24.00 -10.48
C LYS A 352 -22.43 22.84 -10.88
N LYS A 353 -23.01 21.81 -11.50
CA LYS A 353 -22.26 20.68 -12.06
C LYS A 353 -21.53 21.11 -13.34
N LYS A 354 -20.25 20.77 -13.43
CA LYS A 354 -19.38 20.98 -14.59
C LYS A 354 -18.64 19.69 -14.90
N THR A 355 -18.28 19.51 -16.17
CA THR A 355 -17.39 18.43 -16.58
C THR A 355 -16.15 19.05 -17.21
N VAL A 356 -14.98 18.65 -16.74
CA VAL A 356 -13.69 19.09 -17.27
C VAL A 356 -12.88 17.87 -17.69
N LYS A 357 -12.13 17.98 -18.79
CA LYS A 357 -11.24 16.92 -19.25
C LYS A 357 -9.84 17.22 -18.73
N VAL A 358 -9.30 16.32 -17.90
CA VAL A 358 -7.95 16.46 -17.32
C VAL A 358 -7.04 15.45 -18.00
N LYS A 359 -5.95 15.92 -18.62
CA LYS A 359 -4.90 15.04 -19.14
C LYS A 359 -3.88 14.80 -18.02
N LEU A 360 -3.89 13.60 -17.45
CA LEU A 360 -3.03 13.24 -16.33
C LEU A 360 -1.56 13.35 -16.72
N GLY A 361 -0.78 13.95 -15.84
CA GLY A 361 0.66 14.04 -15.98
C GLY A 361 1.34 12.86 -15.29
N GLU A 362 2.65 12.77 -15.47
CA GLU A 362 3.49 12.07 -14.51
C GLU A 362 3.52 12.92 -13.25
N ARG A 363 3.41 12.30 -12.07
CA ARG A 363 3.71 13.03 -10.85
C ARG A 363 5.13 13.53 -11.01
N PRO A 364 5.42 14.83 -10.87
CA PRO A 364 6.79 15.30 -10.75
C PRO A 364 7.40 14.40 -9.71
N ASP A 365 8.28 13.54 -10.20
CA ASP A 365 8.94 12.51 -9.43
C ASP A 365 9.40 13.22 -8.17
N GLN A 366 9.18 12.67 -6.97
CA GLN A 366 9.35 13.46 -5.73
C GLN A 366 10.72 14.15 -5.66
N THR A 367 11.69 13.72 -6.47
CA THR A 367 12.90 14.43 -6.92
C THR A 367 12.72 15.92 -7.29
N SER A 368 11.58 16.37 -7.80
CA SER A 368 11.34 17.76 -8.25
C SER A 368 10.85 18.68 -7.13
N GLU A 369 10.15 18.16 -6.12
CA GLU A 369 9.90 18.87 -4.84
C GLU A 369 10.98 18.56 -3.78
N MET A 370 11.84 17.56 -4.04
CA MET A 370 13.11 17.27 -3.35
C MET A 370 14.27 18.11 -3.91
N THR A 371 14.03 19.11 -4.75
CA THR A 371 15.08 20.05 -5.20
C THR A 371 15.70 20.88 -4.05
N ASN A 372 15.15 20.78 -2.84
CA ASN A 372 15.77 21.30 -1.61
C ASN A 372 16.23 20.20 -0.62
N MET A 373 16.25 18.92 -1.02
CA MET A 373 16.93 17.85 -0.26
C MET A 373 18.34 17.67 -0.81
N LYS A 374 19.35 17.64 0.06
CA LYS A 374 20.57 16.92 -0.28
C LYS A 374 20.21 15.44 -0.36
N ASP A 375 20.48 14.81 -1.50
CA ASP A 375 20.54 13.35 -1.56
C ASP A 375 21.59 12.85 -0.56
N GLY A 376 21.16 12.02 0.38
CA GLY A 376 22.02 11.40 1.39
C GLY A 376 22.03 12.09 2.75
N PHE A 377 22.76 11.49 3.68
CA PHE A 377 23.02 12.09 4.97
C PHE A 377 24.13 13.15 4.84
N ASP A 378 24.06 14.19 5.66
CA ASP A 378 25.12 15.19 5.71
C ASP A 378 26.38 14.64 6.39
N LEU A 379 27.41 15.47 6.47
CA LEU A 379 28.70 15.12 7.08
C LEU A 379 28.65 14.81 8.59
N PHE A 380 27.52 15.05 9.26
CA PHE A 380 27.27 14.63 10.63
C PHE A 380 26.34 13.41 10.71
N GLY A 381 25.69 13.02 9.62
CA GLY A 381 24.74 11.91 9.56
C GLY A 381 23.28 12.35 9.61
N PHE A 382 22.95 13.62 9.43
CA PHE A 382 21.57 14.09 9.40
C PHE A 382 20.98 14.04 8.00
N ARG A 383 19.74 13.57 7.89
CA ARG A 383 18.89 13.90 6.74
C ARG A 383 17.98 15.05 7.14
N LEU A 384 18.03 16.13 6.36
CA LEU A 384 17.38 17.40 6.68
C LEU A 384 16.28 17.70 5.67
N LYS A 385 15.13 18.21 6.13
CA LYS A 385 14.10 18.81 5.27
C LYS A 385 13.76 20.21 5.76
N GLN A 386 13.53 21.13 4.83
CA GLN A 386 13.03 22.46 5.19
C GLN A 386 11.66 22.38 5.86
N MET A 387 11.48 23.14 6.94
CA MET A 387 10.20 23.23 7.63
C MET A 387 9.14 23.88 6.73
N ASP A 388 7.99 23.22 6.60
CA ASP A 388 6.77 23.69 5.95
C ASP A 388 5.56 23.49 6.88
N SER A 389 4.38 23.97 6.49
CA SER A 389 3.15 23.87 7.31
C SER A 389 2.78 22.42 7.63
N ASP A 390 2.98 21.52 6.68
CA ASP A 390 2.56 20.13 6.78
C ASP A 390 3.47 19.36 7.74
N ILE A 391 4.78 19.61 7.68
CA ILE A 391 5.77 19.10 8.62
C ILE A 391 5.50 19.68 10.01
N ALA A 392 5.26 20.99 10.12
CA ALA A 392 5.01 21.63 11.40
C ALA A 392 3.82 20.97 12.11
N GLN A 393 2.70 20.78 11.39
CA GLN A 393 1.52 20.08 11.90
C GLN A 393 1.84 18.62 12.28
N LYS A 394 2.54 17.88 11.40
CA LYS A 394 2.89 16.47 11.62
C LYS A 394 3.73 16.24 12.88
N PHE A 395 4.62 17.17 13.21
CA PHE A 395 5.53 17.07 14.35
C PHE A 395 5.07 17.90 15.57
N GLY A 396 3.89 18.52 15.51
CA GLY A 396 3.31 19.28 16.63
C GLY A 396 3.99 20.63 16.91
N TYR A 397 4.66 21.21 15.91
CA TYR A 397 5.25 22.54 15.97
C TYR A 397 4.22 23.61 15.58
N SER A 398 4.37 24.82 16.15
CA SER A 398 3.66 26.01 15.67
C SER A 398 4.05 26.32 14.21
N GLU A 399 3.08 26.72 13.39
CA GLU A 399 3.29 27.12 11.99
C GLU A 399 4.30 28.28 11.81
N ALA A 400 4.57 29.03 12.88
CA ALA A 400 5.55 30.12 12.87
C ALA A 400 7.01 29.63 12.98
N ILE A 401 7.25 28.35 13.28
CA ILE A 401 8.59 27.80 13.45
C ILE A 401 9.24 27.61 12.08
N LYS A 402 10.44 28.18 11.92
CA LYS A 402 11.30 28.07 10.73
C LYS A 402 12.57 27.29 11.09
N GLY A 403 13.12 26.53 10.15
CA GLY A 403 14.33 25.74 10.37
C GLY A 403 14.38 24.51 9.47
N LEU A 404 15.29 23.60 9.77
CA LEU A 404 15.39 22.31 9.08
C LEU A 404 15.01 21.17 10.04
N VAL A 405 13.98 20.40 9.71
CA VAL A 405 13.59 19.22 10.50
C VAL A 405 14.52 18.05 10.20
N ILE A 406 14.90 17.30 11.25
CA ILE A 406 15.61 16.03 11.13
C ILE A 406 14.61 14.95 10.72
N ILE A 407 14.74 14.45 9.49
CA ILE A 407 13.84 13.43 8.94
C ILE A 407 14.44 12.02 8.99
N ASP A 408 15.75 11.90 9.22
CA ASP A 408 16.43 10.63 9.44
C ASP A 408 17.83 10.89 10.05
N ILE A 409 18.41 9.87 10.69
CA ILE A 409 19.77 9.90 11.24
C ILE A 409 20.52 8.63 10.80
N GLU A 410 21.68 8.81 10.18
CA GLU A 410 22.51 7.72 9.69
C GLU A 410 23.04 6.89 10.84
N SER A 411 22.86 5.57 10.77
CA SER A 411 23.36 4.65 11.79
C SER A 411 24.90 4.65 11.84
N GLY A 412 25.48 4.89 13.01
CA GLY A 412 26.93 4.89 13.23
C GLY A 412 27.63 6.23 12.98
N SER A 413 26.88 7.24 12.53
CA SER A 413 27.37 8.61 12.31
C SER A 413 27.68 9.36 13.61
N PRO A 414 28.33 10.54 13.54
CA PRO A 414 28.43 11.44 14.68
C PRO A 414 27.06 11.80 15.29
N ALA A 415 26.06 12.08 14.46
CA ALA A 415 24.69 12.41 14.87
C ALA A 415 24.06 11.30 15.71
N SER A 416 24.24 10.02 15.34
CA SER A 416 23.64 8.90 16.08
C SER A 416 24.23 8.69 17.48
N LYS A 417 25.27 9.44 17.86
CA LYS A 417 25.92 9.39 19.18
C LYS A 417 25.49 10.53 20.10
N THR A 418 24.59 11.41 19.63
CA THR A 418 24.08 12.57 20.37
C THR A 418 22.64 12.32 20.84
N ASP A 419 22.03 13.27 21.57
CA ASP A 419 20.59 13.17 21.88
C ASP A 419 19.70 13.70 20.75
N VAL A 420 20.22 14.09 19.58
CA VAL A 420 19.38 14.53 18.45
C VAL A 420 18.51 13.37 17.95
N ARG A 421 17.22 13.65 17.70
CA ARG A 421 16.21 12.68 17.29
C ARG A 421 15.49 13.11 16.03
N HIS A 422 14.87 12.12 15.39
CA HIS A 422 13.89 12.35 14.34
C HIS A 422 12.78 13.30 14.83
N GLY A 423 12.51 14.35 14.05
CA GLY A 423 11.53 15.40 14.38
C GLY A 423 12.10 16.60 15.16
N ASP A 424 13.36 16.58 15.57
CA ASP A 424 14.01 17.79 16.09
C ASP A 424 14.23 18.80 14.94
N VAL A 425 14.26 20.09 15.25
CA VAL A 425 14.42 21.17 14.26
C VAL A 425 15.73 21.89 14.48
N LEU A 426 16.61 21.87 13.48
CA LEU A 426 17.83 22.67 13.45
C LEU A 426 17.46 24.13 13.21
N MET A 427 17.80 24.97 14.19
CA MET A 427 17.48 26.40 14.22
C MET A 427 18.72 27.26 13.91
N GLU A 428 19.89 26.87 14.39
CA GLU A 428 21.13 27.65 14.22
C GLU A 428 22.37 26.77 14.03
N LEU A 429 23.37 27.31 13.35
CA LEU A 429 24.72 26.76 13.21
C LEU A 429 25.73 27.86 13.60
N ASN A 430 26.54 27.63 14.63
CA ASN A 430 27.48 28.61 15.20
C ASN A 430 26.86 30.00 15.41
N ARG A 431 25.64 30.06 15.96
CA ARG A 431 24.83 31.29 16.18
C ARG A 431 24.34 32.00 14.92
N HIS A 432 24.50 31.39 13.75
CA HIS A 432 23.83 31.84 12.53
C HIS A 432 22.50 31.12 12.38
N LYS A 433 21.41 31.88 12.20
CA LYS A 433 20.07 31.34 11.97
C LYS A 433 20.03 30.53 10.67
N ILE A 434 19.44 29.35 10.76
CA ILE A 434 19.19 28.46 9.63
C ILE A 434 17.68 28.46 9.38
N SER A 435 17.24 28.96 8.22
CA SER A 435 15.84 28.88 7.80
C SER A 435 15.66 28.02 6.55
N THR A 436 16.72 27.83 5.78
CA THR A 436 16.75 27.11 4.50
C THR A 436 17.95 26.16 4.44
N ILE A 437 17.93 25.23 3.48
CA ILE A 437 19.05 24.30 3.28
C ILE A 437 20.29 25.05 2.74
N GLU A 438 20.08 26.13 1.98
CA GLU A 438 21.10 27.01 1.44
C GLU A 438 21.85 27.73 2.57
N ASP A 439 21.13 28.23 3.58
CA ASP A 439 21.74 28.84 4.77
C ASP A 439 22.67 27.83 5.45
N TYR A 440 22.18 26.62 5.67
CA TYR A 440 22.93 25.55 6.32
C TYR A 440 24.23 25.23 5.57
N GLN A 441 24.14 25.03 4.26
CA GLN A 441 25.30 24.74 3.42
C GLN A 441 26.31 25.89 3.39
N ARG A 442 25.84 27.13 3.25
CA ARG A 442 26.68 28.32 3.22
C ARG A 442 27.51 28.44 4.50
N TYR A 443 26.89 28.37 5.66
CA TYR A 443 27.59 28.51 6.94
C TYR A 443 28.49 27.31 7.23
N LEU A 444 28.03 26.10 6.90
CA LEU A 444 28.84 24.90 7.09
C LEU A 444 30.11 24.93 6.23
N ASN A 445 30.04 25.42 4.99
CA ASN A 445 31.19 25.52 4.08
C ASN A 445 32.25 26.54 4.54
N GLN A 446 31.88 27.56 5.30
CA GLN A 446 32.81 28.56 5.85
C GLN A 446 33.66 28.01 7.01
N ILE A 447 33.26 26.89 7.61
CA ILE A 447 33.97 26.30 8.75
C ILE A 447 35.12 25.41 8.24
N LYS A 448 36.30 25.55 8.84
CA LYS A 448 37.47 24.75 8.51
C LYS A 448 37.32 23.30 8.98
N LYS A 449 37.89 22.36 8.22
CA LYS A 449 38.00 20.95 8.62
C LYS A 449 38.69 20.83 9.99
N GLY A 450 38.15 19.98 10.86
CA GLY A 450 38.64 19.79 12.22
C GLY A 450 38.16 20.82 13.26
N SER A 451 37.50 21.90 12.85
CA SER A 451 36.88 22.87 13.77
C SER A 451 35.59 22.32 14.39
N LEU A 452 35.24 22.86 15.56
CA LEU A 452 33.99 22.56 16.25
C LEU A 452 32.82 23.29 15.57
N VAL A 453 31.70 22.59 15.41
CA VAL A 453 30.44 23.08 14.87
C VAL A 453 29.38 22.90 15.94
N GLN A 454 28.78 24.00 16.38
CA GLN A 454 27.69 24.01 17.35
C GLN A 454 26.37 24.17 16.60
N LEU A 455 25.45 23.22 16.81
CA LEU A 455 24.13 23.20 16.19
C LEU A 455 23.08 23.37 17.29
N LEU A 456 22.22 24.38 17.15
CA LEU A 456 21.08 24.58 18.05
C LEU A 456 19.85 23.88 17.49
N PHE A 457 19.32 22.94 18.26
CA PHE A 457 18.12 22.20 17.96
C PHE A 457 16.95 22.63 18.84
N ARG A 458 15.75 22.39 18.33
CA ARG A 458 14.49 22.51 19.08
C ARG A 458 13.76 21.17 19.06
N ARG A 459 13.24 20.78 20.22
CA ARG A 459 12.36 19.61 20.39
C ARG A 459 11.00 20.05 20.92
N GLY A 460 9.99 19.97 20.05
CA GLY A 460 8.65 20.48 20.36
C GLY A 460 8.64 22.00 20.63
N ASN A 461 7.56 22.50 21.20
CA ASN A 461 7.37 23.95 21.32
C ASN A 461 8.18 24.61 22.43
N ASN A 462 8.74 23.90 23.40
CA ASN A 462 9.32 24.53 24.60
C ASN A 462 10.78 24.16 24.91
N ASN A 463 11.40 23.23 24.18
CA ASN A 463 12.74 22.76 24.51
C ASN A 463 13.74 23.08 23.40
N VAL A 464 14.88 23.68 23.77
CA VAL A 464 16.02 23.94 22.88
C VAL A 464 17.30 23.40 23.51
N PHE A 465 18.17 22.83 22.70
CA PHE A 465 19.42 22.24 23.15
C PHE A 465 20.51 22.36 22.07
N VAL A 466 21.77 22.33 22.48
CA VAL A 466 22.92 22.49 21.57
C VAL A 466 23.71 21.21 21.55
N GLU A 467 24.11 20.77 20.35
CA GLU A 467 25.04 19.68 20.16
C GLU A 467 26.27 20.15 19.40
N SER A 468 27.43 19.59 19.74
CA SER A 468 28.71 20.00 19.16
C SER A 468 29.35 18.86 18.38
N PHE A 469 29.69 19.14 17.13
CA PHE A 469 30.29 18.18 16.22
C PHE A 469 31.66 18.68 15.76
N LYS A 470 32.60 17.76 15.55
CA LYS A 470 33.86 18.10 14.86
C LYS A 470 33.62 17.97 13.35
N LYS A 471 33.88 19.02 12.57
CA LYS A 471 33.77 18.94 11.11
C LYS A 471 34.82 17.93 10.59
N PRO A 472 34.39 16.81 9.97
CA PRO A 472 35.26 15.71 9.60
C PRO A 472 36.33 16.09 8.59
#